data_AF-A0A3B0TBW7-F1
#
_entry.id   AF-A0A3B0TBW7-F1
#
_cell.length_a   1.000
_cell.length_b   1.000
_cell.length_c   1.000
_cell.angle_alpha   90.00
_cell.angle_beta   90.00
_cell.angle_gamma   90.00
#
_symmetry.space_group_name_H-M   'P 1'
#
loop_
_entity.id
_entity.type
_entity.pdbx_description
1 polymer ?
#
loop_
_entity_poly.entity_id
_entity_poly.type
_entity_poly.pdbx_seq_one_letter_code
_entity_poly.pdbx_strand_id
1 'polypeptide(L)'
;MKTIQNIGLSLFLIGLAIFTSLIFLGKYEVTPELFDNIISDKGIKSELFINDIKTNVVGKEFTNPFSFSSKITSALETANATHKQNGEWDKVIWNKPHSFSYEIAKSAGTGIIKERKGLFWWLTFGLGIIGALLYIIPNVITLGPPGIKNNGVWFNAATNRSWIGWFAFVFLVSFYLLLYFRPDYIVNWTYIVDPFSQSLSGNLASQWFLYGFMYCTVMTVMAIRMYIKYRHNKYQILRTTSVLFFQIVFAFLIPEILVRFEKPWYDFKNAFPLDYDFFYSWNLDQLIASGGLGLFILIWGIILSLVIVPIMVYFFGKRWYCSWVCGCGGLSETLGDPYRHLSDKSVKSWKLERWLIHSVLIFVLIMTGFTLYSYF
;
A
#
# COMPACT_ATOMS: atom_id res chain seq x y z
N MET A 1 -7.08 -25.41 23.75
CA MET A 1 -7.51 -24.47 22.69
C MET A 1 -7.31 -23.00 23.08
N LYS A 2 -7.93 -22.50 24.16
CA LYS A 2 -7.76 -21.08 24.58
C LYS A 2 -6.30 -20.70 24.85
N THR A 3 -5.50 -21.57 25.46
CA THR A 3 -4.06 -21.35 25.67
C THR A 3 -3.30 -21.14 24.36
N ILE A 4 -3.59 -21.95 23.33
CA ILE A 4 -2.98 -21.83 22.00
C ILE A 4 -3.35 -20.48 21.37
N GLN A 5 -4.61 -20.07 21.49
CA GLN A 5 -5.05 -18.77 20.99
C GLN A 5 -4.35 -17.62 21.70
N ASN A 6 -4.20 -17.69 23.03
CA ASN A 6 -3.49 -16.66 23.78
C ASN A 6 -2.01 -16.60 23.41
N ILE A 7 -1.33 -17.75 23.24
CA ILE A 7 0.04 -17.81 22.74
C ILE A 7 0.13 -17.18 21.35
N GLY A 8 -0.80 -17.54 20.44
CA GLY A 8 -0.87 -16.97 19.10
C GLY A 8 -1.04 -15.46 19.11
N LEU A 9 -1.93 -14.93 19.95
CA LEU A 9 -2.13 -13.50 20.12
C LEU A 9 -0.87 -12.80 20.63
N SER A 10 -0.19 -13.37 21.63
CA SER A 10 1.08 -12.83 22.14
C SER A 10 2.16 -12.79 21.05
N LEU A 11 2.31 -13.86 20.26
CA LEU A 11 3.27 -13.90 19.15
C LEU A 11 2.94 -12.86 18.06
N PHE A 12 1.67 -12.69 17.74
CA PHE A 12 1.23 -11.66 16.79
C PHE A 12 1.57 -10.25 17.30
N LEU A 13 1.29 -9.96 18.58
CA LEU A 13 1.58 -8.66 19.18
C LEU A 13 3.09 -8.39 19.26
N ILE A 14 3.91 -9.40 19.54
CA ILE A 14 5.37 -9.29 19.51
C ILE A 14 5.85 -8.97 18.09
N GLY A 15 5.37 -9.71 17.08
CA GLY A 15 5.73 -9.45 15.68
C GLY A 15 5.33 -8.03 15.22
N LEU A 16 4.14 -7.57 15.62
CA LEU A 16 3.66 -6.21 15.33
C LEU A 16 4.48 -5.14 16.06
N ALA A 17 4.88 -5.39 17.32
CA ALA A 17 5.72 -4.48 18.08
C ALA A 17 7.12 -4.36 17.48
N ILE A 18 7.72 -5.49 17.07
CA ILE A 18 9.01 -5.49 16.35
C ILE A 18 8.86 -4.75 15.01
N PHE A 19 7.82 -5.03 14.23
CA PHE A 19 7.59 -4.33 12.97
C PHE A 19 7.51 -2.82 13.19
N THR A 20 6.70 -2.38 14.16
CA THR A 20 6.53 -0.95 14.46
C THR A 20 7.83 -0.31 14.96
N SER A 21 8.66 -1.02 15.74
CA SER A 21 9.90 -0.45 16.26
C SER A 21 10.98 -0.24 15.18
N LEU A 22 10.89 -0.93 14.04
CA LEU A 22 11.88 -0.77 12.95
C LEU A 22 11.96 0.66 12.39
N ILE A 23 10.94 1.50 12.59
CA ILE A 23 11.00 2.92 12.17
C ILE A 23 12.04 3.73 12.96
N PHE A 24 12.39 3.28 14.17
CA PHE A 24 13.33 3.97 15.06
C PHE A 24 14.76 3.44 14.97
N LEU A 25 15.00 2.40 14.16
CA LEU A 25 16.27 1.70 14.07
C LEU A 25 16.94 1.92 12.71
N GLY A 26 18.17 1.43 12.54
CA GLY A 26 18.86 1.38 11.25
C GLY A 26 20.00 2.39 11.13
N LYS A 27 21.07 2.00 10.45
CA LYS A 27 22.21 2.86 10.18
C LYS A 27 22.17 3.31 8.72
N TYR A 28 22.65 4.52 8.44
CA TYR A 28 22.69 5.07 7.09
C TYR A 28 24.02 5.80 6.90
N GLU A 29 24.69 5.52 5.79
CA GLU A 29 25.92 6.18 5.41
C GLU A 29 25.93 6.36 3.89
N VAL A 30 26.08 7.60 3.45
CA VAL A 30 26.16 7.93 2.03
C VAL A 30 27.64 8.02 1.66
N THR A 31 28.12 7.09 0.82
CA THR A 31 29.48 7.16 0.30
C THR A 31 29.58 8.25 -0.79
N PRO A 32 30.78 8.83 -1.02
CA PRO A 32 30.98 9.79 -2.10
C PRO A 32 30.54 9.24 -3.47
N GLU A 33 30.92 7.99 -3.76
CA GLU A 33 30.55 7.31 -5.02
C GLU A 33 29.02 7.16 -5.17
N LEU A 34 28.33 6.75 -4.10
CA LEU A 34 26.87 6.64 -4.13
C LEU A 34 26.22 8.00 -4.40
N PHE A 35 26.72 9.05 -3.77
CA PHE A 35 26.18 10.39 -3.95
C PHE A 35 26.42 10.91 -5.37
N ASP A 36 27.64 10.79 -5.89
CA ASP A 36 27.97 11.26 -7.24
C ASP A 36 27.14 10.53 -8.31
N ASN A 37 26.90 9.22 -8.16
CA ASN A 37 25.98 8.47 -9.03
C ASN A 37 24.55 9.02 -8.98
N ILE A 38 24.02 9.32 -7.79
CA ILE A 38 22.66 9.87 -7.64
C ILE A 38 22.54 11.26 -8.29
N ILE A 39 23.56 12.11 -8.15
CA ILE A 39 23.59 13.43 -8.78
C ILE A 39 23.59 13.30 -10.31
N SER A 40 24.41 12.39 -10.85
CA SER A 40 24.49 12.13 -12.28
C SER A 40 23.19 11.57 -12.85
N ASP A 41 22.66 10.49 -12.25
CA ASP A 41 21.45 9.80 -12.73
C ASP A 41 20.22 10.70 -12.73
N LYS A 42 20.14 11.65 -11.79
CA LYS A 42 19.01 12.58 -11.67
C LYS A 42 19.26 13.93 -12.34
N GLY A 43 20.46 14.18 -12.88
CA GLY A 43 20.83 15.45 -13.50
C GLY A 43 20.71 16.64 -12.55
N ILE A 44 21.10 16.49 -11.28
CA ILE A 44 20.97 17.55 -10.27
C ILE A 44 22.05 18.62 -10.51
N LYS A 45 21.62 19.85 -10.74
CA LYS A 45 22.50 21.01 -11.03
C LYS A 45 22.71 21.97 -9.85
N SER A 46 22.00 21.76 -8.74
CA SER A 46 22.05 22.66 -7.59
C SER A 46 23.37 22.50 -6.82
N GLU A 47 24.29 23.45 -7.01
CA GLU A 47 25.54 23.50 -6.24
C GLU A 47 25.30 23.70 -4.74
N LEU A 48 24.27 24.47 -4.37
CA LEU A 48 23.88 24.67 -2.98
C LEU A 48 23.52 23.35 -2.30
N PHE A 49 22.66 22.56 -2.95
CA PHE A 49 22.27 21.24 -2.46
C PHE A 49 23.48 20.30 -2.42
N ILE A 50 24.27 20.23 -3.49
CA ILE A 50 25.42 19.34 -3.60
C ILE A 50 26.44 19.64 -2.50
N ASN A 51 26.78 20.91 -2.29
CA ASN A 51 27.76 21.31 -1.28
C ASN A 51 27.26 21.05 0.15
N ASP A 52 25.97 21.31 0.42
CA ASP A 52 25.39 21.02 1.74
C ASP A 52 25.44 19.52 2.05
N ILE A 53 25.01 18.66 1.11
CA ILE A 53 25.01 17.21 1.29
C ILE A 53 26.43 16.66 1.43
N LYS A 54 27.39 17.13 0.61
CA LYS A 54 28.81 16.75 0.76
C LYS A 54 29.38 17.10 2.14
N THR A 55 28.96 18.24 2.70
CA THR A 55 29.44 18.72 4.00
C THR A 55 28.74 18.02 5.17
N ASN A 56 27.44 17.78 5.03
CA ASN A 56 26.56 17.44 6.16
C ASN A 56 26.10 15.99 6.20
N VAL A 57 26.23 15.23 5.11
CA VAL A 57 25.67 13.88 4.99
C VAL A 57 26.70 12.88 4.45
N VAL A 58 27.45 13.22 3.40
CA VAL A 58 28.42 12.29 2.79
C VAL A 58 29.52 11.92 3.79
N GLY A 59 29.81 10.62 3.92
CA GLY A 59 30.81 10.08 4.85
C GLY A 59 30.45 10.19 6.33
N LYS A 60 29.20 10.57 6.66
CA LYS A 60 28.70 10.60 8.04
C LYS A 60 27.74 9.45 8.30
N GLU A 61 27.91 8.80 9.45
CA GLU A 61 27.02 7.74 9.92
C GLU A 61 25.81 8.34 10.66
N PHE A 62 24.61 7.91 10.28
CA PHE A 62 23.36 8.23 10.95
C PHE A 62 22.78 6.97 11.58
N THR A 63 22.26 7.08 12.80
CA THR A 63 21.76 5.94 13.59
C THR A 63 20.25 5.73 13.55
N ASN A 64 19.53 6.61 12.83
CA ASN A 64 18.09 6.47 12.62
C ASN A 64 17.65 7.19 11.34
N PRO A 65 16.49 6.80 10.77
CA PRO A 65 16.00 7.38 9.52
C PRO A 65 15.63 8.87 9.66
N PHE A 66 15.23 9.32 10.85
CA PHE A 66 14.74 10.69 11.08
C PHE A 66 15.85 11.73 10.98
N SER A 67 16.98 11.49 11.65
CA SER A 67 18.14 12.39 11.60
C SER A 67 18.77 12.40 10.21
N PHE A 68 18.83 11.25 9.56
CA PHE A 68 19.26 11.13 8.17
C PHE A 68 18.37 11.94 7.22
N SER A 69 17.06 11.68 7.24
CA SER A 69 16.09 12.31 6.37
C SER A 69 16.04 13.82 6.56
N SER A 70 15.97 14.29 7.81
CA SER A 70 15.86 15.73 8.11
C SER A 70 17.01 16.56 7.56
N LYS A 71 18.23 15.99 7.44
CA LYS A 71 19.37 16.67 6.79
C LYS A 71 19.16 16.81 5.29
N ILE A 72 18.73 15.73 4.63
CA ILE A 72 18.50 15.73 3.18
C ILE A 72 17.31 16.62 2.81
N THR A 73 16.18 16.50 3.52
CA THR A 73 14.99 17.29 3.22
C THR A 73 15.23 18.77 3.45
N SER A 74 15.88 19.14 4.56
CA SER A 74 16.22 20.54 4.85
C SER A 74 17.18 21.13 3.82
N ALA A 75 18.19 20.35 3.38
CA ALA A 75 19.12 20.78 2.34
C ALA A 75 18.39 21.04 1.02
N LEU A 76 17.51 20.13 0.61
CA LEU A 76 16.71 20.25 -0.61
C LEU A 76 15.75 21.43 -0.56
N GLU A 77 15.03 21.59 0.55
CA GLU A 77 14.08 22.69 0.74
C GLU A 77 14.77 24.06 0.75
N THR A 78 15.92 24.17 1.43
CA THR A 78 16.70 25.41 1.50
C THR A 78 17.27 25.78 0.13
N ALA A 79 17.87 24.82 -0.57
CA ALA A 79 18.40 25.02 -1.92
C ALA A 79 17.28 25.43 -2.90
N ASN A 80 16.15 24.72 -2.87
CA ASN A 80 15.01 25.05 -3.73
C ASN A 80 14.38 26.40 -3.41
N ALA A 81 14.25 26.78 -2.14
CA ALA A 81 13.74 28.09 -1.75
C ALA A 81 14.63 29.21 -2.32
N THR A 82 15.95 29.02 -2.22
CA THR A 82 16.95 29.98 -2.73
C THR A 82 16.89 30.08 -4.26
N HIS A 83 16.90 28.95 -4.97
CA HIS A 83 16.83 28.95 -6.43
C HIS A 83 15.52 29.55 -6.95
N LYS A 84 14.38 29.27 -6.29
CA LYS A 84 13.09 29.87 -6.65
C LYS A 84 13.08 31.39 -6.42
N GLN A 85 13.67 31.86 -5.32
CA GLN A 85 13.80 33.29 -5.05
C GLN A 85 14.67 33.99 -6.09
N ASN A 86 15.73 33.32 -6.57
CA ASN A 86 16.66 33.84 -7.57
C ASN A 86 16.19 33.63 -9.02
N GLY A 87 15.06 32.95 -9.25
CA GLY A 87 14.58 32.62 -10.60
C GLY A 87 15.37 31.54 -11.34
N GLU A 88 16.19 30.75 -10.64
CA GLU A 88 17.05 29.69 -11.17
C GLU A 88 16.28 28.36 -11.30
N TRP A 89 15.25 28.34 -12.14
CA TRP A 89 14.31 27.21 -12.25
C TRP A 89 14.93 25.90 -12.73
N ASP A 90 16.03 25.97 -13.49
CA ASP A 90 16.77 24.81 -14.00
C ASP A 90 17.57 24.09 -12.91
N LYS A 91 17.82 24.75 -11.77
CA LYS A 91 18.50 24.19 -10.59
C LYS A 91 17.52 23.68 -9.53
N VAL A 92 16.23 23.92 -9.68
CA VAL A 92 15.20 23.46 -8.73
C VAL A 92 15.02 21.94 -8.86
N ILE A 93 15.15 21.25 -7.72
CA ILE A 93 14.89 19.81 -7.61
C ILE A 93 13.40 19.61 -7.36
N TRP A 94 12.66 19.17 -8.38
CA TRP A 94 11.19 19.07 -8.32
C TRP A 94 10.67 17.82 -7.56
N ASN A 95 11.55 16.89 -7.20
CA ASN A 95 11.17 15.74 -6.39
C ASN A 95 10.62 16.17 -5.02
N LYS A 96 9.61 15.44 -4.52
CA LYS A 96 9.12 15.65 -3.15
C LYS A 96 10.25 15.36 -2.16
N PRO A 97 10.52 16.24 -1.16
CA PRO A 97 11.67 16.11 -0.27
C PRO A 97 11.81 14.72 0.37
N HIS A 98 10.73 14.19 0.96
CA HIS A 98 10.74 12.88 1.61
C HIS A 98 10.84 11.70 0.63
N SER A 99 10.29 11.81 -0.58
CA SER A 99 10.46 10.78 -1.62
C SER A 99 11.90 10.74 -2.11
N PHE A 100 12.51 11.91 -2.29
CA PHE A 100 13.92 12.03 -2.65
C PHE A 100 14.84 11.48 -1.56
N SER A 101 14.58 11.84 -0.29
CA SER A 101 15.30 11.28 0.85
C SER A 101 15.15 9.76 0.96
N TYR A 102 13.96 9.22 0.70
CA TYR A 102 13.72 7.78 0.70
C TYR A 102 14.59 7.04 -0.31
N GLU A 103 14.73 7.56 -1.53
CA GLU A 103 15.55 6.94 -2.58
C GLU A 103 17.03 6.87 -2.17
N ILE A 104 17.55 7.95 -1.56
CA ILE A 104 18.92 7.96 -1.01
C ILE A 104 19.01 6.98 0.16
N ALA A 105 18.06 7.02 1.11
CA ALA A 105 18.04 6.16 2.29
C ALA A 105 18.04 4.68 1.91
N LYS A 106 17.31 4.32 0.85
CA LYS A 106 17.15 2.94 0.36
C LYS A 106 18.48 2.35 -0.13
N SER A 107 19.32 3.17 -0.76
CA SER A 107 20.64 2.75 -1.22
C SER A 107 21.68 2.86 -0.10
N ALA A 108 21.60 3.91 0.72
CA ALA A 108 22.57 4.26 1.76
C ALA A 108 22.43 3.49 3.09
N GLY A 109 21.37 2.70 3.27
CA GLY A 109 21.21 1.94 4.51
C GLY A 109 22.38 0.98 4.75
N THR A 110 22.80 0.88 6.00
CA THR A 110 23.83 -0.03 6.50
C THR A 110 23.34 -0.69 7.80
N GLY A 111 23.93 -1.82 8.18
CA GLY A 111 23.64 -2.49 9.47
C GLY A 111 22.60 -3.60 9.43
N ILE A 112 22.25 -4.07 10.64
CA ILE A 112 21.69 -5.41 10.85
C ILE A 112 20.36 -5.69 10.14
N ILE A 113 19.50 -4.67 9.95
CA ILE A 113 18.20 -4.85 9.28
C ILE A 113 18.40 -5.13 7.79
N LYS A 114 19.28 -4.37 7.14
CA LYS A 114 19.59 -4.53 5.71
C LYS A 114 20.44 -5.77 5.44
N GLU A 115 21.33 -6.15 6.37
CA GLU A 115 22.17 -7.34 6.24
C GLU A 115 21.40 -8.63 6.54
N ARG A 116 20.51 -8.62 7.54
CA ARG A 116 19.73 -9.80 7.98
C ARG A 116 18.25 -9.68 7.62
N LYS A 117 17.96 -9.29 6.37
CA LYS A 117 16.59 -9.07 5.86
C LYS A 117 15.64 -10.24 6.19
N GLY A 118 16.10 -11.48 5.95
CA GLY A 118 15.31 -12.69 6.21
C GLY A 118 14.99 -12.92 7.70
N LEU A 119 15.91 -12.60 8.60
CA LEU A 119 15.67 -12.70 10.05
C LEU A 119 14.57 -11.73 10.47
N PHE A 120 14.69 -10.46 10.07
CA PHE A 120 13.70 -9.45 10.41
C PHE A 120 12.35 -9.69 9.73
N TRP A 121 12.33 -10.27 8.53
CA TRP A 121 11.10 -10.75 7.92
C TRP A 121 10.42 -11.81 8.78
N TRP A 122 11.16 -12.82 9.27
CA TRP A 122 10.62 -13.84 10.16
C TRP A 122 10.14 -13.27 11.50
N LEU A 123 10.89 -12.34 12.09
CA LEU A 123 10.52 -11.69 13.35
C LEU A 123 9.29 -10.76 13.24
N THR A 124 8.96 -10.29 12.03
CA THR A 124 7.83 -9.40 11.80
C THR A 124 6.66 -10.16 11.17
N PHE A 125 6.73 -10.43 9.86
CA PHE A 125 5.71 -11.16 9.10
C PHE A 125 5.59 -12.61 9.56
N GLY A 126 6.70 -13.31 9.79
CA GLY A 126 6.67 -14.72 10.21
C GLY A 126 5.94 -14.91 11.55
N LEU A 127 6.38 -14.20 12.61
CA LEU A 127 5.71 -14.21 13.91
C LEU A 127 4.27 -13.71 13.83
N GLY A 128 4.00 -12.67 13.02
CA GLY A 128 2.66 -12.17 12.77
C GLY A 128 1.74 -13.22 12.16
N ILE A 129 2.16 -13.87 11.07
CA ILE A 129 1.39 -14.91 10.37
C ILE A 129 1.17 -16.11 11.30
N ILE A 130 2.23 -16.65 11.91
CA ILE A 130 2.12 -17.81 12.80
C ILE A 130 1.23 -17.49 14.00
N GLY A 131 1.44 -16.33 14.64
CA GLY A 131 0.63 -15.88 15.76
C GLY A 131 -0.85 -15.75 15.40
N ALA A 132 -1.16 -15.11 14.27
CA ALA A 132 -2.53 -14.98 13.78
C ALA A 132 -3.15 -16.34 13.44
N LEU A 133 -2.42 -17.25 12.81
CA LEU A 133 -2.91 -18.60 12.49
C LEU A 133 -3.14 -19.44 13.75
N LEU A 134 -2.26 -19.36 14.75
CA LEU A 134 -2.46 -20.00 16.06
C LEU A 134 -3.68 -19.46 16.81
N TYR A 135 -4.06 -18.21 16.56
CA TYR A 135 -5.31 -17.64 17.07
C TYR A 135 -6.54 -18.09 16.25
N ILE A 136 -6.41 -18.13 14.93
CA ILE A 136 -7.51 -18.33 13.98
C ILE A 136 -7.87 -19.82 13.82
N ILE A 137 -6.90 -20.70 13.59
CA ILE A 137 -7.13 -22.13 13.27
C ILE A 137 -7.90 -22.86 14.39
N PRO A 138 -7.63 -22.65 15.69
CA PRO A 138 -8.43 -23.22 16.78
C PRO A 138 -9.92 -22.94 16.69
N ASN A 139 -10.34 -21.89 15.98
CA ASN A 139 -11.75 -21.56 15.78
C ASN A 139 -12.54 -22.62 15.02
N VAL A 140 -11.90 -23.54 14.29
CA VAL A 140 -12.59 -24.72 13.72
C VAL A 140 -13.28 -25.53 14.81
N ILE A 141 -12.62 -25.67 15.96
CA ILE A 141 -13.11 -26.44 17.11
C ILE A 141 -13.88 -25.54 18.07
N THR A 142 -13.34 -24.36 18.43
CA THR A 142 -13.94 -23.51 19.47
C THR A 142 -15.23 -22.81 19.03
N LEU A 143 -15.44 -22.59 17.73
CA LEU A 143 -16.74 -22.08 17.25
C LEU A 143 -17.83 -23.14 17.32
N GLY A 144 -17.52 -24.42 17.50
CA GLY A 144 -18.51 -25.51 17.50
C GLY A 144 -19.12 -25.74 16.12
N PRO A 145 -20.40 -26.19 16.00
CA PRO A 145 -20.99 -26.61 14.72
C PRO A 145 -21.04 -25.48 13.68
N PRO A 146 -21.08 -25.84 12.37
CA PRO A 146 -21.17 -24.87 11.30
C PRO A 146 -22.41 -23.98 11.43
N GLY A 147 -22.25 -22.68 11.20
CA GLY A 147 -23.36 -21.71 11.19
C GLY A 147 -22.86 -20.26 11.34
N ILE A 148 -23.74 -19.30 11.09
CA ILE A 148 -23.43 -17.87 11.27
C ILE A 148 -23.51 -17.53 12.76
N LYS A 149 -22.35 -17.34 13.39
CA LYS A 149 -22.25 -17.01 14.82
C LYS A 149 -21.71 -15.59 14.99
N ASN A 150 -22.57 -14.71 15.52
CA ASN A 150 -22.24 -13.31 15.83
C ASN A 150 -22.41 -13.04 17.34
N ASN A 151 -21.99 -13.98 18.16
CA ASN A 151 -22.23 -13.95 19.61
C ASN A 151 -21.31 -12.91 20.27
N GLY A 152 -21.88 -12.03 21.09
CA GLY A 152 -21.11 -11.11 21.94
C GLY A 152 -20.38 -9.97 21.22
N VAL A 153 -20.61 -9.75 19.93
CA VAL A 153 -19.86 -8.77 19.12
C VAL A 153 -20.01 -7.34 19.65
N TRP A 154 -21.17 -6.98 20.18
CA TRP A 154 -21.42 -5.66 20.79
C TRP A 154 -20.69 -5.44 22.11
N PHE A 155 -20.37 -6.51 22.84
CA PHE A 155 -19.76 -6.44 24.17
C PHE A 155 -18.24 -6.55 24.14
N ASN A 156 -17.66 -6.97 23.01
CA ASN A 156 -16.21 -7.11 22.87
C ASN A 156 -15.57 -5.77 22.49
N ALA A 157 -14.59 -5.33 23.28
CA ALA A 157 -13.86 -4.08 23.06
C ALA A 157 -13.13 -4.03 21.70
N ALA A 158 -12.73 -5.17 21.15
CA ALA A 158 -12.05 -5.24 19.85
C ALA A 158 -12.99 -5.06 18.66
N THR A 159 -14.30 -5.29 18.83
CA THR A 159 -15.30 -5.22 17.75
C THR A 159 -16.31 -4.08 17.90
N ASN A 160 -16.32 -3.39 19.03
CA ASN A 160 -17.13 -2.19 19.28
C ASN A 160 -16.27 -0.91 19.19
N ARG A 161 -16.89 0.28 19.29
CA ARG A 161 -16.23 1.61 19.31
C ARG A 161 -15.50 1.89 20.64
N SER A 162 -14.70 0.94 21.10
CA SER A 162 -13.92 1.02 22.34
C SER A 162 -12.46 1.42 22.08
N TRP A 163 -11.63 1.42 23.12
CA TRP A 163 -10.23 1.88 23.08
C TRP A 163 -9.37 1.11 22.07
N ILE A 164 -9.62 -0.20 21.86
CA ILE A 164 -8.90 -1.02 20.86
C ILE A 164 -9.20 -0.53 19.45
N GLY A 165 -10.45 -0.16 19.16
CA GLY A 165 -10.85 0.41 17.87
C GLY A 165 -10.16 1.75 17.59
N TRP A 166 -10.08 2.63 18.61
CA TRP A 166 -9.35 3.89 18.50
C TRP A 166 -7.84 3.71 18.34
N PHE A 167 -7.25 2.77 19.06
CA PHE A 167 -5.84 2.41 18.87
C PHE A 167 -5.58 1.91 17.44
N ALA A 168 -6.40 0.99 16.93
CA ALA A 168 -6.30 0.51 15.57
C ALA A 168 -6.49 1.63 14.53
N PHE A 169 -7.42 2.56 14.77
CA PHE A 169 -7.62 3.74 13.92
C PHE A 169 -6.36 4.62 13.88
N VAL A 170 -5.81 5.00 15.03
CA VAL A 170 -4.59 5.83 15.10
C VAL A 170 -3.41 5.11 14.45
N PHE A 171 -3.27 3.81 14.68
CA PHE A 171 -2.21 3.00 14.07
C PHE A 171 -2.33 2.97 12.54
N LEU A 172 -3.51 2.67 12.00
CA LEU A 172 -3.73 2.60 10.55
C LEU A 172 -3.57 3.98 9.89
N VAL A 173 -4.11 5.05 10.50
CA VAL A 173 -3.93 6.41 9.97
C VAL A 173 -2.45 6.80 9.99
N SER A 174 -1.74 6.57 11.09
CA SER A 174 -0.30 6.84 11.19
C SER A 174 0.49 6.05 10.14
N PHE A 175 0.15 4.77 9.94
CA PHE A 175 0.76 3.94 8.91
C PHE A 175 0.58 4.54 7.50
N TYR A 176 -0.64 4.99 7.15
CA TYR A 176 -0.89 5.64 5.85
C TYR A 176 -0.18 6.99 5.71
N LEU A 177 -0.11 7.78 6.78
CA LEU A 177 0.64 9.04 6.77
C LEU A 177 2.12 8.81 6.49
N LEU A 178 2.72 7.79 7.12
CA LEU A 178 4.10 7.39 6.83
C LEU A 178 4.24 6.91 5.39
N LEU A 179 3.35 6.03 4.92
CA LEU A 179 3.40 5.46 3.58
C LEU A 179 3.35 6.52 2.47
N TYR A 180 2.45 7.50 2.58
CA TYR A 180 2.23 8.52 1.55
C TYR A 180 3.14 9.74 1.68
N PHE A 181 3.42 10.19 2.90
CA PHE A 181 4.07 11.49 3.13
C PHE A 181 5.48 11.39 3.72
N ARG A 182 5.85 10.26 4.35
CA ARG A 182 7.16 10.06 5.00
C ARG A 182 7.74 8.66 4.69
N PRO A 183 7.89 8.27 3.41
CA PRO A 183 8.36 6.94 3.03
C PRO A 183 9.78 6.64 3.51
N ASP A 184 10.61 7.68 3.67
CA ASP A 184 11.96 7.63 4.22
C ASP A 184 12.02 7.08 5.65
N TYR A 185 11.02 7.33 6.48
CA TYR A 185 10.96 6.79 7.85
C TYR A 185 10.68 5.28 7.90
N ILE A 186 10.11 4.72 6.83
CA ILE A 186 9.73 3.32 6.75
C ILE A 186 10.65 2.50 5.84
N VAL A 187 11.81 3.05 5.45
CA VAL A 187 12.76 2.36 4.57
C VAL A 187 13.17 0.98 5.11
N ASN A 188 13.29 0.82 6.43
CA ASN A 188 13.54 -0.48 7.06
C ASN A 188 12.45 -1.51 6.82
N TRP A 189 11.18 -1.09 6.78
CA TRP A 189 10.08 -2.00 6.42
C TRP A 189 10.19 -2.46 4.98
N THR A 190 10.76 -1.65 4.10
CA THR A 190 10.97 -2.06 2.72
C THR A 190 12.16 -3.01 2.57
N TYR A 191 13.20 -2.90 3.43
CA TYR A 191 14.32 -3.85 3.41
C TYR A 191 13.92 -5.28 3.69
N ILE A 192 13.01 -5.50 4.64
CA ILE A 192 12.58 -6.86 5.03
C ILE A 192 11.81 -7.58 3.91
N VAL A 193 11.27 -6.85 2.93
CA VAL A 193 10.55 -7.40 1.79
C VAL A 193 11.33 -7.34 0.47
N ASP A 194 12.57 -6.80 0.47
CA ASP A 194 13.43 -6.75 -0.72
C ASP A 194 13.64 -8.11 -1.40
N PRO A 195 13.92 -9.23 -0.67
CA PRO A 195 14.17 -10.50 -1.34
C PRO A 195 12.98 -10.95 -2.20
N PHE A 196 11.76 -10.66 -1.75
CA PHE A 196 10.54 -10.98 -2.49
C PHE A 196 10.36 -10.06 -3.70
N SER A 197 10.61 -8.75 -3.54
CA SER A 197 10.54 -7.80 -4.66
C SER A 197 11.56 -8.16 -5.74
N GLN A 198 12.82 -8.40 -5.37
CA GLN A 198 13.85 -8.80 -6.32
C GLN A 198 13.49 -10.11 -7.03
N SER A 199 12.89 -11.07 -6.31
CA SER A 199 12.41 -12.33 -6.87
C SER A 199 11.19 -12.21 -7.79
N LEU A 200 10.40 -11.12 -7.69
CA LEU A 200 9.22 -10.88 -8.52
C LEU A 200 9.48 -9.86 -9.64
N SER A 201 9.89 -8.65 -9.29
CA SER A 201 10.07 -7.51 -10.21
C SER A 201 11.52 -7.29 -10.64
N GLY A 202 12.50 -7.90 -9.96
CA GLY A 202 13.93 -7.64 -10.20
C GLY A 202 14.46 -6.37 -9.54
N ASN A 203 13.56 -5.51 -9.02
CA ASN A 203 13.90 -4.25 -8.38
C ASN A 203 13.85 -4.36 -6.85
N LEU A 204 14.49 -3.40 -6.17
CA LEU A 204 14.35 -3.23 -4.72
C LEU A 204 12.90 -2.89 -4.35
N ALA A 205 12.46 -3.31 -3.17
CA ALA A 205 11.09 -3.08 -2.73
C ALA A 205 10.87 -1.59 -2.44
N SER A 206 9.81 -1.04 -3.03
CA SER A 206 9.28 0.28 -2.70
C SER A 206 8.31 0.21 -1.49
N GLN A 207 7.89 1.36 -0.99
CA GLN A 207 6.80 1.45 -0.01
C GLN A 207 5.49 0.87 -0.56
N TRP A 208 5.25 0.96 -1.88
CA TRP A 208 4.07 0.41 -2.53
C TRP A 208 4.13 -1.11 -2.63
N PHE A 209 5.32 -1.68 -2.90
CA PHE A 209 5.53 -3.12 -2.83
C PHE A 209 5.23 -3.66 -1.44
N LEU A 210 5.77 -3.01 -0.40
CA LEU A 210 5.49 -3.35 1.00
C LEU A 210 3.98 -3.33 1.28
N TYR A 211 3.29 -2.27 0.88
CA TYR A 211 1.86 -2.13 1.07
C TYR A 211 1.07 -3.26 0.38
N GLY A 212 1.38 -3.55 -0.90
CA GLY A 212 0.77 -4.66 -1.65
C GLY A 212 1.04 -6.03 -1.02
N PHE A 213 2.26 -6.26 -0.56
CA PHE A 213 2.66 -7.49 0.13
C PHE A 213 1.94 -7.67 1.47
N MET A 214 1.83 -6.60 2.27
CA MET A 214 1.04 -6.59 3.51
C MET A 214 -0.42 -6.91 3.22
N TYR A 215 -0.98 -6.32 2.15
CA TYR A 215 -2.35 -6.57 1.75
C TYR A 215 -2.61 -8.04 1.42
N CYS A 216 -1.73 -8.64 0.60
CA CYS A 216 -1.80 -10.05 0.25
C CYS A 216 -1.67 -10.95 1.49
N THR A 217 -0.75 -10.61 2.40
CA THR A 217 -0.52 -11.37 3.64
C THR A 217 -1.75 -11.34 4.55
N VAL A 218 -2.25 -10.14 4.87
CA VAL A 218 -3.42 -9.95 5.74
C VAL A 218 -4.65 -10.61 5.12
N MET A 219 -4.90 -10.40 3.82
CA MET A 219 -6.03 -11.05 3.16
C MET A 219 -5.94 -12.57 3.18
N THR A 220 -4.76 -13.16 3.00
CA THR A 220 -4.58 -14.61 3.04
C THR A 220 -4.88 -15.17 4.43
N VAL A 221 -4.34 -14.56 5.47
CA VAL A 221 -4.59 -14.97 6.87
C VAL A 221 -6.08 -14.81 7.23
N MET A 222 -6.70 -13.70 6.83
CA MET A 222 -8.10 -13.44 7.11
C MET A 222 -9.06 -14.26 6.25
N ALA A 223 -8.65 -14.68 5.05
CA ALA A 223 -9.39 -15.63 4.23
C ALA A 223 -9.51 -16.99 4.94
N ILE A 224 -8.44 -17.47 5.61
CA ILE A 224 -8.50 -18.70 6.41
C ILE A 224 -9.56 -18.58 7.51
N ARG A 225 -9.62 -17.44 8.22
CA ARG A 225 -10.69 -17.18 9.20
C ARG A 225 -12.07 -17.27 8.56
N MET A 226 -12.24 -16.68 7.37
CA MET A 226 -13.51 -16.70 6.64
C MET A 226 -13.90 -18.12 6.19
N TYR A 227 -12.96 -18.90 5.69
CA TYR A 227 -13.21 -20.30 5.33
C TYR A 227 -13.65 -21.13 6.54
N ILE A 228 -13.04 -20.91 7.72
CA ILE A 228 -13.44 -21.58 8.96
C ILE A 228 -14.85 -21.16 9.40
N LYS A 229 -15.13 -19.85 9.42
CA LYS A 229 -16.42 -19.28 9.85
C LYS A 229 -17.57 -19.69 8.92
N TYR A 230 -17.34 -19.63 7.61
CA TYR A 230 -18.36 -19.85 6.57
C TYR A 230 -18.23 -21.19 5.85
N ARG A 231 -17.58 -22.20 6.45
CA ARG A 231 -17.38 -23.55 5.87
C ARG A 231 -18.65 -24.27 5.38
N HIS A 232 -19.82 -23.84 5.82
CA HIS A 232 -21.12 -24.37 5.40
C HIS A 232 -21.72 -23.68 4.16
N ASN A 233 -21.17 -22.53 3.77
CA ASN A 233 -21.74 -21.67 2.75
C ASN A 233 -20.79 -21.56 1.55
N LYS A 234 -21.10 -22.31 0.48
CA LYS A 234 -20.33 -22.32 -0.76
C LYS A 234 -20.21 -20.94 -1.40
N TYR A 235 -21.25 -20.12 -1.33
CA TYR A 235 -21.23 -18.76 -1.88
C TYR A 235 -20.17 -17.90 -1.19
N GLN A 236 -20.06 -17.98 0.14
CA GLN A 236 -19.07 -17.23 0.90
C GLN A 236 -17.64 -17.70 0.63
N ILE A 237 -17.45 -19.01 0.52
CA ILE A 237 -16.15 -19.60 0.16
C ILE A 237 -15.72 -19.09 -1.22
N LEU A 238 -16.59 -19.23 -2.24
CA LEU A 238 -16.29 -18.78 -3.60
C LEU A 238 -15.98 -17.28 -3.65
N ARG A 239 -16.76 -16.48 -2.93
CA ARG A 239 -16.55 -15.03 -2.84
C ARG A 239 -15.20 -14.68 -2.24
N THR A 240 -14.84 -15.29 -1.10
CA THR A 240 -13.53 -15.11 -0.46
C THR A 240 -12.39 -15.57 -1.36
N THR A 241 -12.55 -16.69 -2.07
CA THR A 241 -11.56 -17.19 -3.02
C THR A 241 -11.38 -16.22 -4.20
N SER A 242 -12.48 -15.68 -4.74
CA SER A 242 -12.45 -14.71 -5.83
C SER A 242 -11.68 -13.44 -5.44
N VAL A 243 -12.03 -12.78 -4.33
CA VAL A 243 -11.34 -11.55 -3.92
C VAL A 243 -9.86 -11.80 -3.60
N LEU A 244 -9.53 -12.96 -3.04
CA LEU A 244 -8.15 -13.33 -2.75
C LEU A 244 -7.36 -13.56 -4.05
N PHE A 245 -7.97 -14.24 -5.03
CA PHE A 245 -7.38 -14.45 -6.35
C PHE A 245 -7.10 -13.12 -7.06
N PHE A 246 -8.08 -12.21 -7.14
CA PHE A 246 -7.86 -10.91 -7.76
C PHE A 246 -6.82 -10.06 -7.02
N GLN A 247 -6.78 -10.12 -5.69
CA GLN A 247 -5.75 -9.41 -4.94
C GLN A 247 -4.34 -9.95 -5.22
N ILE A 248 -4.15 -11.27 -5.11
CA ILE A 248 -2.81 -11.87 -5.24
C ILE A 248 -2.37 -11.84 -6.71
N VAL A 249 -3.23 -12.22 -7.64
CA VAL A 249 -2.87 -12.40 -9.05
C VAL A 249 -2.92 -11.08 -9.80
N PHE A 250 -4.07 -10.41 -9.82
CA PHE A 250 -4.27 -9.21 -10.65
C PHE A 250 -3.70 -7.94 -10.03
N ALA A 251 -3.84 -7.75 -8.72
CA ALA A 251 -3.43 -6.52 -8.06
C ALA A 251 -1.95 -6.52 -7.62
N PHE A 252 -1.31 -7.69 -7.52
CA PHE A 252 0.05 -7.81 -6.99
C PHE A 252 0.99 -8.57 -7.94
N LEU A 253 0.78 -9.87 -8.20
CA LEU A 253 1.73 -10.67 -8.98
C LEU A 253 1.87 -10.19 -10.43
N ILE A 254 0.78 -9.99 -11.16
CA ILE A 254 0.83 -9.55 -12.56
C ILE A 254 1.56 -8.20 -12.68
N PRO A 255 1.18 -7.14 -11.93
CA PRO A 255 1.89 -5.86 -11.99
C PRO A 255 3.38 -5.96 -11.64
N GLU A 256 3.75 -6.72 -10.62
CA GLU A 256 5.17 -6.89 -10.24
C GLU A 256 5.96 -7.67 -11.30
N ILE A 257 5.34 -8.65 -11.95
CA ILE A 257 5.95 -9.38 -13.07
C ILE A 257 6.09 -8.47 -14.30
N LEU A 258 5.14 -7.57 -14.58
CA LEU A 258 5.28 -6.60 -15.67
C LEU A 258 6.52 -5.72 -15.49
N VAL A 259 6.78 -5.27 -14.27
CA VAL A 259 7.96 -4.45 -13.95
C VAL A 259 9.26 -5.20 -14.29
N ARG A 260 9.31 -6.52 -14.07
CA ARG A 260 10.47 -7.35 -14.45
C ARG A 260 10.73 -7.35 -15.96
N PHE A 261 9.70 -7.19 -16.79
CA PHE A 261 9.84 -7.10 -18.24
C PHE A 261 10.02 -5.67 -18.74
N GLU A 262 10.40 -4.74 -17.85
CA GLU A 262 10.57 -3.31 -18.15
C GLU A 262 9.28 -2.73 -18.78
N LYS A 263 8.13 -3.13 -18.25
CA LYS A 263 6.82 -2.61 -18.63
C LYS A 263 6.22 -1.79 -17.49
N PRO A 264 5.36 -0.80 -17.79
CA PRO A 264 4.72 -0.01 -16.77
C PRO A 264 3.94 -0.91 -15.81
N TRP A 265 4.05 -0.61 -14.52
CA TRP A 265 3.21 -1.24 -13.51
C TRP A 265 1.76 -0.83 -13.79
N TYR A 266 0.87 -1.81 -13.95
CA TYR A 266 -0.54 -1.55 -14.22
C TYR A 266 -1.43 -2.61 -13.59
N ASP A 267 -2.45 -2.15 -12.86
CA ASP A 267 -3.45 -3.02 -12.25
C ASP A 267 -4.67 -3.18 -13.16
N PHE A 268 -4.76 -4.33 -13.83
CA PHE A 268 -5.79 -4.61 -14.85
C PHE A 268 -7.24 -4.64 -14.34
N LYS A 269 -7.46 -4.65 -13.02
CA LYS A 269 -8.83 -4.52 -12.47
C LYS A 269 -9.25 -3.07 -12.22
N ASN A 270 -8.33 -2.11 -12.31
CA ASN A 270 -8.65 -0.69 -12.08
C ASN A 270 -9.39 -0.12 -13.28
N ALA A 271 -10.61 0.37 -13.04
CA ALA A 271 -11.46 0.96 -14.05
C ALA A 271 -11.68 2.45 -13.76
N PHE A 272 -11.72 3.28 -14.79
CA PHE A 272 -12.27 4.63 -14.69
C PHE A 272 -13.78 4.57 -14.32
N PRO A 273 -14.32 5.44 -13.45
CA PRO A 273 -13.70 6.59 -12.76
C PRO A 273 -13.08 6.28 -11.39
N LEU A 274 -12.94 5.01 -11.02
CA LEU A 274 -12.30 4.64 -9.74
C LEU A 274 -10.81 4.97 -9.76
N ASP A 275 -10.17 4.73 -10.91
CA ASP A 275 -8.83 5.22 -11.22
C ASP A 275 -8.96 6.52 -12.03
N TYR A 276 -8.81 7.66 -11.35
CA TYR A 276 -9.00 8.98 -11.93
C TYR A 276 -7.73 9.48 -12.66
N ASP A 277 -6.56 8.92 -12.33
CA ASP A 277 -5.29 9.27 -12.96
C ASP A 277 -5.14 8.65 -14.36
N PHE A 278 -6.01 7.70 -14.72
CA PHE A 278 -5.96 6.95 -15.98
C PHE A 278 -5.88 7.86 -17.23
N PHE A 279 -6.61 8.97 -17.24
CA PHE A 279 -6.65 9.92 -18.36
C PHE A 279 -5.75 11.15 -18.17
N TYR A 280 -4.87 11.15 -17.16
CA TYR A 280 -3.93 12.26 -16.98
C TYR A 280 -2.87 12.24 -18.08
N SER A 281 -2.43 13.43 -18.50
CA SER A 281 -1.50 13.60 -19.62
C SER A 281 -0.25 12.74 -19.49
N TRP A 282 0.40 12.77 -18.32
CA TRP A 282 1.61 11.98 -18.05
C TRP A 282 1.39 10.47 -18.19
N ASN A 283 0.22 9.96 -17.79
CA ASN A 283 -0.09 8.53 -17.87
C ASN A 283 -0.40 8.14 -19.31
N LEU A 284 -1.13 8.98 -20.05
CA LEU A 284 -1.38 8.78 -21.48
C LEU A 284 -0.06 8.79 -22.26
N ASP A 285 0.82 9.76 -22.02
CA ASP A 285 2.14 9.85 -22.64
C ASP A 285 2.98 8.60 -22.34
N GLN A 286 2.98 8.15 -21.07
CA GLN A 286 3.69 6.93 -20.67
C GLN A 286 3.15 5.67 -21.37
N LEU A 287 1.83 5.52 -21.48
CA LEU A 287 1.20 4.39 -22.15
C LEU A 287 1.47 4.42 -23.65
N ILE A 288 1.36 5.58 -24.30
CA ILE A 288 1.65 5.73 -25.73
C ILE A 288 3.13 5.43 -26.00
N ALA A 289 4.04 5.95 -25.17
CA ALA A 289 5.48 5.68 -25.27
C ALA A 289 5.85 4.20 -25.03
N SER A 290 5.01 3.45 -24.29
CA SER A 290 5.22 2.03 -24.00
C SER A 290 4.84 1.09 -25.16
N GLY A 291 4.48 1.63 -26.33
CA GLY A 291 4.23 0.88 -27.55
C GLY A 291 2.98 -0.01 -27.47
N GLY A 292 3.05 -1.22 -28.07
CA GLY A 292 1.89 -2.11 -28.22
C GLY A 292 1.21 -2.52 -26.91
N LEU A 293 1.97 -2.72 -25.83
CA LEU A 293 1.40 -3.04 -24.52
C LEU A 293 0.65 -1.85 -23.93
N GLY A 294 1.20 -0.64 -24.03
CA GLY A 294 0.55 0.55 -23.47
C GLY A 294 -0.72 0.92 -24.23
N LEU A 295 -0.75 0.74 -25.55
CA LEU A 295 -1.99 0.85 -26.34
C LEU A 295 -3.02 -0.20 -25.91
N PHE A 296 -2.60 -1.46 -25.67
CA PHE A 296 -3.48 -2.50 -25.15
C PHE A 296 -4.06 -2.11 -23.78
N ILE A 297 -3.26 -1.59 -22.86
CA ILE A 297 -3.71 -1.12 -21.54
C ILE A 297 -4.73 0.01 -21.69
N LEU A 298 -4.48 0.97 -22.58
CA LEU A 298 -5.40 2.08 -22.84
C LEU A 298 -6.76 1.58 -23.34
N ILE A 299 -6.76 0.73 -24.36
CA ILE A 299 -7.98 0.14 -24.93
C ILE A 299 -8.68 -0.74 -23.89
N TRP A 300 -7.92 -1.54 -23.13
CA TRP A 300 -8.43 -2.38 -22.06
C TRP A 300 -9.14 -1.55 -20.99
N GLY A 301 -8.54 -0.48 -20.50
CA GLY A 301 -9.15 0.40 -19.49
C GLY A 301 -10.46 1.04 -19.99
N ILE A 302 -10.51 1.47 -21.25
CA ILE A 302 -11.73 2.03 -21.86
C ILE A 302 -12.82 0.95 -21.98
N ILE A 303 -12.49 -0.23 -22.49
CA ILE A 303 -13.42 -1.37 -22.61
C ILE A 303 -13.90 -1.82 -21.23
N LEU A 304 -13.00 -1.89 -20.25
CA LEU A 304 -13.30 -2.26 -18.88
C LEU A 304 -14.35 -1.30 -18.29
N SER A 305 -14.15 0.01 -18.45
CA SER A 305 -15.04 1.04 -17.92
C SER A 305 -16.38 1.18 -18.66
N LEU A 306 -16.38 1.18 -19.99
CA LEU A 306 -17.58 1.48 -20.78
C LEU A 306 -18.41 0.23 -21.14
N VAL A 307 -17.80 -0.95 -21.14
CA VAL A 307 -18.45 -2.18 -21.60
C VAL A 307 -18.52 -3.21 -20.48
N ILE A 308 -17.38 -3.63 -19.94
CA ILE A 308 -17.35 -4.74 -18.96
C ILE A 308 -18.05 -4.33 -17.67
N VAL A 309 -17.74 -3.16 -17.09
CA VAL A 309 -18.35 -2.70 -15.84
C VAL A 309 -19.88 -2.59 -15.98
N PRO A 310 -20.47 -1.91 -16.99
CA PRO A 310 -21.92 -1.88 -17.18
C PRO A 310 -22.56 -3.26 -17.36
N ILE A 311 -21.96 -4.13 -18.17
CA ILE A 311 -22.44 -5.51 -18.37
C ILE A 311 -22.46 -6.27 -17.04
N MET A 312 -21.36 -6.21 -16.29
CA MET A 312 -21.25 -6.90 -15.00
C MET A 312 -22.22 -6.33 -13.96
N VAL A 313 -22.45 -5.01 -13.94
CA VAL A 313 -23.46 -4.38 -13.08
C VAL A 313 -24.88 -4.81 -13.48
N TYR A 314 -25.18 -4.93 -14.77
CA TYR A 314 -26.50 -5.36 -15.24
C TYR A 314 -26.84 -6.79 -14.78
N PHE A 315 -25.90 -7.73 -14.91
CA PHE A 315 -26.15 -9.14 -14.55
C PHE A 315 -25.96 -9.45 -13.06
N PHE A 316 -24.94 -8.87 -12.41
CA PHE A 316 -24.56 -9.22 -11.03
C PHE A 316 -24.87 -8.13 -10.00
N GLY A 317 -25.39 -6.99 -10.44
CA GLY A 317 -25.76 -5.86 -9.60
C GLY A 317 -24.56 -5.03 -9.12
N LYS A 318 -24.85 -3.89 -8.49
CA LYS A 318 -23.86 -2.87 -8.09
C LYS A 318 -22.72 -3.32 -7.17
N ARG A 319 -22.81 -4.49 -6.54
CA ARG A 319 -21.82 -4.98 -5.56
C ARG A 319 -20.80 -5.94 -6.15
N TRP A 320 -20.92 -6.30 -7.43
CA TRP A 320 -20.04 -7.29 -8.06
C TRP A 320 -18.56 -6.95 -7.86
N TYR A 321 -18.13 -5.71 -8.19
CA TYR A 321 -16.73 -5.31 -8.08
C TYR A 321 -16.24 -5.34 -6.64
N CYS A 322 -16.94 -4.65 -5.72
CA CYS A 322 -16.55 -4.57 -4.32
C CYS A 322 -16.66 -5.91 -3.57
N SER A 323 -17.47 -6.87 -4.03
CA SER A 323 -17.63 -8.15 -3.34
C SER A 323 -16.78 -9.27 -3.93
N TRP A 324 -16.28 -9.15 -5.16
CA TRP A 324 -15.66 -10.26 -5.89
C TRP A 324 -14.28 -9.95 -6.48
N VAL A 325 -13.95 -8.68 -6.72
CA VAL A 325 -12.74 -8.28 -7.47
C VAL A 325 -11.87 -7.31 -6.68
N CYS A 326 -12.48 -6.31 -6.06
CA CYS A 326 -11.76 -5.22 -5.41
C CYS A 326 -11.03 -5.69 -4.14
N GLY A 327 -9.73 -5.39 -4.04
CA GLY A 327 -8.92 -5.62 -2.84
C GLY A 327 -9.57 -5.00 -1.59
N CYS A 328 -9.90 -3.69 -1.65
CA CYS A 328 -10.56 -2.95 -0.56
C CYS A 328 -11.82 -3.64 -0.05
N GLY A 329 -12.61 -4.16 -0.99
CA GLY A 329 -13.77 -4.97 -0.69
C GLY A 329 -13.44 -6.32 -0.06
N GLY A 330 -12.41 -6.99 -0.54
CA GLY A 330 -11.87 -8.21 0.04
C GLY A 330 -11.42 -8.04 1.50
N LEU A 331 -10.71 -6.96 1.84
CA LEU A 331 -10.34 -6.65 3.23
C LEU A 331 -11.57 -6.32 4.09
N SER A 332 -12.54 -5.58 3.54
CA SER A 332 -13.80 -5.26 4.22
C SER A 332 -14.65 -6.51 4.50
N GLU A 333 -14.74 -7.44 3.55
CA GLU A 333 -15.52 -8.67 3.70
C GLU A 333 -14.79 -9.75 4.53
N THR A 334 -13.48 -9.62 4.76
CA THR A 334 -12.68 -10.56 5.57
C THR A 334 -12.38 -9.99 6.96
N LEU A 335 -11.48 -9.01 7.06
CA LEU A 335 -11.08 -8.35 8.29
C LEU A 335 -12.19 -7.45 8.86
N GLY A 336 -12.95 -6.80 7.98
CA GLY A 336 -14.04 -5.90 8.35
C GLY A 336 -15.33 -6.58 8.81
N ASP A 337 -15.49 -7.89 8.56
CA ASP A 337 -16.72 -8.65 8.85
C ASP A 337 -17.25 -8.47 10.30
N PRO A 338 -16.43 -8.49 11.37
CA PRO A 338 -16.91 -8.27 12.74
C PRO A 338 -17.55 -6.90 12.98
N TYR A 339 -17.16 -5.88 12.21
CA TYR A 339 -17.53 -4.48 12.42
C TYR A 339 -18.80 -4.06 11.68
N ARG A 340 -19.43 -4.97 10.92
CA ARG A 340 -20.58 -4.66 10.05
C ARG A 340 -21.81 -4.10 10.79
N HIS A 341 -21.90 -4.36 12.08
CA HIS A 341 -22.96 -3.85 12.95
C HIS A 341 -22.78 -2.36 13.32
N LEU A 342 -21.58 -1.79 13.16
CA LEU A 342 -21.28 -0.38 13.46
C LEU A 342 -21.66 0.58 12.32
N SER A 343 -21.97 0.04 11.14
CA SER A 343 -22.43 0.82 9.98
C SER A 343 -23.84 1.34 10.23
N ASP A 344 -24.02 2.66 10.05
CA ASP A 344 -25.34 3.28 10.14
C ASP A 344 -26.20 2.87 8.94
N LYS A 345 -27.39 2.35 9.24
CA LYS A 345 -28.39 1.90 8.25
C LYS A 345 -29.58 2.84 8.18
N SER A 346 -29.48 4.03 8.77
CA SER A 346 -30.53 5.03 8.73
C SER A 346 -30.86 5.45 7.29
N VAL A 347 -32.12 5.77 7.04
CA VAL A 347 -32.59 6.24 5.72
C VAL A 347 -31.88 7.54 5.33
N LYS A 348 -31.49 8.37 6.30
CA LYS A 348 -30.70 9.60 6.08
C LYS A 348 -29.35 9.29 5.47
N SER A 349 -28.60 8.37 6.07
CA SER A 349 -27.29 7.93 5.57
C SER A 349 -27.38 7.34 4.17
N TRP A 350 -28.42 6.54 3.89
CA TRP A 350 -28.65 6.01 2.54
C TRP A 350 -28.99 7.09 1.50
N LYS A 351 -29.84 8.08 1.85
CA LYS A 351 -30.16 9.20 0.95
C LYS A 351 -28.90 10.02 0.65
N LEU A 352 -28.09 10.31 1.67
CA LEU A 352 -26.84 11.02 1.52
C LEU A 352 -25.85 10.26 0.62
N GLU A 353 -25.65 8.96 0.85
CA GLU A 353 -24.79 8.10 0.03
C GLU A 353 -25.21 8.17 -1.45
N ARG A 354 -26.51 8.08 -1.74
CA ARG A 354 -27.02 8.16 -3.11
C ARG A 354 -26.68 9.49 -3.77
N TRP A 355 -26.95 10.62 -3.13
CA TRP A 355 -26.64 11.94 -3.71
C TRP A 355 -25.14 12.13 -3.91
N LEU A 356 -24.33 11.81 -2.89
CA LEU A 356 -22.87 11.94 -2.96
C LEU A 356 -22.26 11.16 -4.12
N ILE A 357 -22.64 9.89 -4.32
CA ILE A 357 -22.08 9.07 -5.40
C ILE A 357 -22.34 9.69 -6.78
N HIS A 358 -23.55 10.20 -7.04
CA HIS A 358 -23.88 10.78 -8.34
C HIS A 358 -23.21 12.14 -8.54
N SER A 359 -23.14 12.98 -7.49
CA SER A 359 -22.43 14.25 -7.54
C SER A 359 -20.93 14.06 -7.81
N VAL A 360 -20.29 13.10 -7.13
CA VAL A 360 -18.88 12.76 -7.37
C VAL A 360 -18.69 12.21 -8.78
N LEU A 361 -19.60 11.37 -9.28
CA LEU A 361 -19.52 10.85 -10.65
C LEU A 361 -19.57 11.97 -11.69
N ILE A 362 -20.54 12.89 -11.58
CA ILE A 362 -20.66 14.04 -12.50
C ILE A 362 -19.39 14.89 -12.43
N PHE A 363 -18.90 15.17 -11.22
CA PHE A 363 -17.66 15.93 -11.03
C PHE A 363 -16.46 15.28 -11.70
N VAL A 364 -16.26 13.96 -11.53
CA VAL A 364 -15.15 13.24 -12.16
C VAL A 364 -15.28 13.26 -13.69
N LEU A 365 -16.47 13.05 -14.24
CA LEU A 365 -16.69 13.13 -15.69
C LEU A 365 -16.35 14.52 -16.26
N ILE A 366 -16.74 15.58 -15.56
CA ILE A 366 -16.40 16.96 -15.95
C ILE A 366 -14.88 17.18 -15.90
N MET A 367 -14.22 16.78 -14.81
CA MET A 367 -12.77 16.92 -14.66
C MET A 367 -12.01 16.16 -15.75
N THR A 368 -12.40 14.91 -16.02
CA THR A 368 -11.81 14.11 -17.09
C THR A 368 -12.05 14.73 -18.47
N GLY A 369 -13.24 15.28 -18.73
CA GLY A 369 -13.53 16.01 -19.96
C GLY A 369 -12.58 17.21 -20.17
N PHE A 370 -12.35 18.00 -19.12
CA PHE A 370 -11.37 19.09 -19.16
C PHE A 370 -9.94 18.60 -19.39
N THR A 371 -9.52 17.54 -18.69
CA THR A 371 -8.18 16.96 -18.86
C THR A 371 -7.96 16.50 -20.30
N LEU A 372 -8.91 15.78 -20.88
CA LEU A 372 -8.82 15.30 -22.27
C LEU A 372 -8.86 16.47 -23.27
N TYR A 373 -9.71 17.47 -23.06
CA TYR A 373 -9.76 18.67 -23.91
C TYR A 373 -8.47 19.50 -23.85
N SER A 374 -7.77 19.51 -22.71
CA SER A 374 -6.48 20.18 -22.60
C SER A 374 -5.31 19.38 -23.19
N TYR A 375 -5.50 18.07 -23.37
CA TYR A 375 -4.47 17.16 -23.85
C TYR A 375 -4.46 17.03 -25.38
N PHE A 376 -5.64 16.94 -25.99
CA PHE A 376 -5.84 16.96 -27.45
C PHE A 376 -5.93 18.39 -27.98
#